data_AF-X1QBS9-F1
#
_entry.id   AF-X1QBS9-F1
#
_cell.length_a   1.000
_cell.length_b   1.000
_cell.length_c   1.000
_cell.angle_alpha   90.00
_cell.angle_beta   90.00
_cell.angle_gamma   90.00
#
_symmetry.space_group_name_H-M   'P 1'
#
loop_
_entity.id
_entity.type
_entity.pdbx_description
1 polymer ?
#
loop_
_entity_poly.entity_id
_entity_poly.type
_entity_poly.pdbx_seq_one_letter_code
_entity_poly.pdbx_strand_id
1 'polypeptide(L)'
;MATKSKFFRVATEGATTDGRSISREQIQQMADSYNVKTYGARVWVEHLRSLLPDGPFKAYGDVLALKAEEVDTENGKRLALFAQIEPTPALIAMNKD
;
A
#
# COMPACT_ATOMS: atom_id res chain seq x y z
N MET A 1 -8.79 0.31 -19.71
CA MET A 1 -9.27 1.27 -18.69
C MET A 1 -8.42 1.08 -17.45
N ALA A 2 -7.84 2.14 -16.91
CA ALA A 2 -7.20 2.08 -15.60
C ALA A 2 -8.27 1.84 -14.53
N THR A 3 -8.20 0.70 -13.85
CA THR A 3 -9.17 0.35 -12.80
C THR A 3 -8.62 0.86 -11.47
N LYS A 4 -9.24 1.86 -10.85
CA LYS A 4 -8.82 2.26 -9.50
C LYS A 4 -9.36 1.27 -8.47
N SER A 5 -8.52 0.85 -7.54
CA SER A 5 -8.98 0.00 -6.43
C SER A 5 -9.86 0.79 -5.47
N LYS A 6 -10.65 0.08 -4.65
CA LYS A 6 -11.13 0.64 -3.38
C LYS A 6 -9.92 0.90 -2.48
N PHE A 7 -10.08 1.77 -1.49
CA PHE A 7 -9.09 1.85 -0.41
C PHE A 7 -9.11 0.54 0.38
N PHE A 8 -7.94 -0.04 0.59
CA PHE A 8 -7.77 -1.24 1.43
C PHE A 8 -6.67 -0.99 2.45
N ARG A 9 -6.80 -1.65 3.61
CA ARG A 9 -5.88 -1.50 4.73
C ARG A 9 -4.53 -2.11 4.39
N VAL A 10 -3.46 -1.35 4.54
CA VAL A 10 -2.07 -1.78 4.27
C VAL A 10 -1.20 -1.81 5.52
N ALA A 11 -1.55 -1.04 6.56
CA ALA A 11 -0.86 -1.06 7.84
C ALA A 11 -1.79 -0.64 8.99
N THR A 12 -1.43 -0.99 10.21
CA THR A 12 -2.08 -0.56 11.46
C THR A 12 -1.00 -0.11 12.43
N GLU A 13 -1.28 0.89 13.27
CA GLU A 13 -0.38 1.28 14.37
C GLU A 13 -0.14 0.10 15.32
N GLY A 14 1.07 0.01 15.88
CA GLY A 14 1.49 -1.02 16.82
C GLY A 14 2.65 -1.87 16.31
N ALA A 15 2.82 -3.03 16.94
CA ALA A 15 3.97 -3.91 16.72
C ALA A 15 3.96 -4.57 15.33
N THR A 16 5.14 -4.64 14.70
CA THR A 16 5.39 -5.36 13.45
C THR A 16 6.14 -6.66 13.72
N THR A 17 6.11 -7.58 12.76
CA THR A 17 6.70 -8.93 12.88
C THR A 17 8.22 -8.93 13.08
N ASP A 18 8.89 -7.85 12.73
CA ASP A 18 10.34 -7.66 12.86
C ASP A 18 10.76 -6.88 14.13
N GLY A 19 9.83 -6.69 15.07
CA GLY A 19 10.10 -6.06 16.37
C GLY A 19 10.09 -4.53 16.36
N ARG A 20 9.79 -3.89 15.22
CA ARG A 20 9.53 -2.45 15.17
C ARG A 20 8.09 -2.15 15.61
N SER A 21 7.80 -0.87 15.79
CA SER A 21 6.45 -0.38 16.07
C SER A 21 6.12 0.79 15.17
N ILE A 22 4.92 0.76 14.59
CA ILE A 22 4.37 1.86 13.81
C ILE A 22 3.57 2.74 14.77
N SER A 23 4.02 3.97 14.96
CA SER A 23 3.30 4.97 15.76
C SER A 23 2.08 5.52 15.04
N ARG A 24 1.11 6.04 15.81
CA ARG A 24 -0.06 6.74 15.29
C ARG A 24 0.33 7.91 14.40
N GLU A 25 1.33 8.66 14.86
CA GLU A 25 1.85 9.84 14.20
C GLU A 25 2.46 9.49 12.84
N GLN A 26 3.17 8.36 12.74
CA GLN A 26 3.70 7.88 11.45
C GLN A 26 2.57 7.58 10.46
N ILE A 27 1.49 6.91 10.89
CA ILE A 27 0.34 6.62 10.02
C ILE A 27 -0.29 7.92 9.52
N GLN A 28 -0.52 8.87 10.44
CA GLN A 28 -1.11 10.16 10.10
C GLN A 28 -0.23 10.95 9.13
N GLN A 29 1.08 11.05 9.42
CA GLN A 29 2.05 11.72 8.55
C GLN A 29 2.13 11.09 7.16
N MET A 30 2.08 9.75 7.07
CA MET A 30 2.06 9.05 5.77
C MET A 30 0.82 9.42 4.95
N ALA A 31 -0.36 9.50 5.58
CA ALA A 31 -1.59 9.91 4.89
C ALA A 31 -1.53 11.37 4.44
N ASP A 32 -1.06 12.28 5.30
CA ASP A 32 -1.10 13.73 5.05
C ASP A 32 -0.04 14.20 4.04
N SER A 33 1.13 13.56 4.02
CA SER A 33 2.26 13.98 3.19
C SER A 33 2.37 13.27 1.84
N TYR A 34 1.57 12.23 1.58
CA TYR A 34 1.68 11.46 0.35
C TYR A 34 1.29 12.29 -0.87
N ASN A 35 2.24 12.48 -1.78
CA ASN A 35 2.03 13.19 -3.03
C ASN A 35 2.74 12.48 -4.18
N VAL A 36 1.95 11.90 -5.09
CA VAL A 36 2.44 11.16 -6.27
C VAL A 36 3.34 12.01 -7.17
N LYS A 37 3.13 13.33 -7.21
CA LYS A 37 3.97 14.25 -8.00
C LYS A 37 5.36 14.45 -7.40
N THR A 38 5.46 14.38 -6.08
CA THR A 38 6.74 14.50 -5.37
C THR A 38 7.45 13.15 -5.35
N TYR A 39 6.75 12.09 -4.95
CA TYR A 39 7.28 10.73 -4.90
C TYR A 39 6.15 9.70 -4.98
N GLY A 40 6.05 9.00 -6.10
CA GLY A 40 5.06 7.93 -6.33
C GLY A 40 5.59 6.55 -5.95
N ALA A 41 4.84 5.81 -5.15
CA ALA A 41 5.14 4.42 -4.83
C ALA A 41 4.57 3.47 -5.89
N ARG A 42 5.34 2.43 -6.25
CA ARG A 42 4.91 1.36 -7.17
C ARG A 42 4.75 0.03 -6.46
N VAL A 43 3.88 -0.82 -6.99
CA VAL A 43 3.59 -2.16 -6.47
C VAL A 43 4.56 -3.17 -7.09
N TRP A 44 5.29 -3.88 -6.24
CA TRP A 44 6.28 -4.89 -6.64
C TRP A 44 5.95 -6.22 -5.97
N VAL A 45 6.23 -7.34 -6.66
CA VAL A 45 6.12 -8.68 -6.07
C VAL A 45 7.29 -8.90 -5.12
N GLU A 46 7.00 -9.24 -3.86
CA GLU A 46 8.01 -9.59 -2.84
C GLU A 46 9.14 -8.57 -2.67
N HIS A 47 8.86 -7.28 -2.87
CA HIS A 47 9.85 -6.17 -2.82
C HIS A 47 10.98 -6.26 -3.87
N LEU A 48 10.88 -7.17 -4.85
CA LEU A 48 11.88 -7.35 -5.89
C LEU A 48 11.67 -6.33 -7.02
N ARG A 49 12.76 -5.66 -7.40
CA ARG A 49 12.79 -4.72 -8.54
C ARG A 49 13.56 -5.34 -9.69
N SER A 50 12.87 -5.65 -10.79
CA SER A 50 13.53 -6.15 -11.99
C SER A 50 14.49 -5.11 -12.58
N LEU A 51 15.61 -5.60 -13.13
CA LEU A 51 16.51 -4.79 -13.97
C LEU A 51 15.96 -4.60 -15.39
N LEU A 52 15.03 -5.47 -15.80
CA LEU A 52 14.35 -5.42 -17.09
C LEU A 52 12.97 -4.75 -16.93
N PRO A 53 12.50 -4.03 -17.95
CA PRO A 53 11.18 -3.39 -17.91
C PRO A 53 10.03 -4.40 -17.88
N ASP A 54 10.29 -5.64 -18.31
CA ASP A 54 9.34 -6.74 -18.41
C ASP A 54 9.79 -7.97 -17.59
N GLY A 55 8.99 -9.05 -17.66
CA GLY A 55 9.21 -10.28 -16.91
C GLY A 55 8.40 -10.39 -15.60
N PRO A 56 8.69 -11.40 -14.77
CA PRO A 56 7.87 -11.76 -13.61
C PRO A 56 7.96 -10.75 -12.46
N PHE A 57 9.05 -9.98 -12.35
CA PHE A 57 9.30 -9.01 -11.27
C PHE A 57 9.18 -7.54 -11.73
N LYS A 58 8.40 -7.28 -12.78
CA LYS A 58 8.06 -5.91 -13.19
C LYS A 58 7.16 -5.22 -12.15
N ALA A 59 6.97 -3.91 -12.28
CA ALA A 59 5.98 -3.20 -11.49
C ALA A 59 4.56 -3.62 -11.91
N TYR A 60 3.72 -3.91 -10.92
CA TYR A 60 2.36 -4.42 -11.11
C TYR A 60 1.27 -3.39 -10.85
N GLY A 61 1.64 -2.15 -10.52
CA GLY A 61 0.72 -1.04 -10.36
C GLY A 61 1.38 0.15 -9.67
N ASP A 62 0.59 1.19 -9.44
CA ASP A 62 1.01 2.42 -8.81
C ASP A 62 0.08 2.77 -7.64
N VAL A 63 0.63 3.34 -6.57
CA VAL A 63 -0.15 3.83 -5.43
C VAL A 63 -0.64 5.24 -5.74
N LEU A 64 -1.96 5.43 -5.74
CA LEU A 64 -2.60 6.69 -6.11
C LEU A 64 -2.83 7.62 -4.93
N ALA A 65 -3.21 7.06 -3.78
CA ALA A 65 -3.56 7.84 -2.60
C ALA A 65 -3.41 7.01 -1.32
N LEU A 66 -3.15 7.70 -0.21
CA LEU A 66 -3.17 7.15 1.13
C LEU A 66 -4.23 7.88 1.96
N LYS A 67 -4.81 7.19 2.93
CA LYS A 67 -5.66 7.79 3.96
C LYS A 67 -5.48 7.08 5.30
N ALA A 68 -5.68 7.80 6.39
CA ALA A 68 -5.67 7.23 7.75
C ALA A 68 -7.10 7.17 8.28
N GLU A 69 -7.50 6.03 8.84
CA GLU A 69 -8.82 5.85 9.47
C GLU A 69 -8.69 5.03 10.75
N GLU A 70 -9.48 5.36 11.77
CA GLU A 70 -9.58 4.52 12.97
C GLU A 70 -10.40 3.26 12.68
N VAL A 71 -9.90 2.12 13.11
CA VAL A 71 -10.55 0.81 12.96
C VAL A 71 -10.59 0.09 14.29
N ASP A 72 -11.67 -0.67 14.50
CA ASP A 72 -11.76 -1.58 15.64
C ASP A 72 -10.87 -2.82 15.39
N THR A 73 -10.06 -3.16 16.38
CA THR A 73 -9.22 -4.35 16.41
C THR A 73 -9.48 -5.13 17.69
N GLU A 74 -9.01 -6.37 17.77
CA GLU A 74 -9.07 -7.17 19.01
C GLU A 74 -8.42 -6.45 20.21
N ASN A 75 -7.45 -5.57 19.93
CA ASN A 75 -6.72 -4.77 20.92
C ASN A 75 -7.24 -3.33 21.05
N GLY A 76 -8.53 -3.10 20.74
CA GLY A 76 -9.20 -1.81 20.78
C GLY A 76 -9.11 -1.00 19.49
N LYS A 77 -9.44 0.29 19.55
CA LYS A 77 -9.35 1.20 18.40
C LYS A 77 -7.90 1.50 18.05
N ARG A 78 -7.58 1.37 16.77
CA ARG A 78 -6.24 1.61 16.21
C ARG A 78 -6.33 2.46 14.97
N LEU A 79 -5.35 3.34 14.76
CA LEU A 79 -5.22 4.06 13.49
C LEU A 79 -4.62 3.13 12.43
N ALA A 80 -5.28 3.04 11.27
CA ALA A 80 -4.85 2.23 10.15
C ALA A 80 -4.60 3.07 8.90
N LEU A 81 -3.58 2.69 8.14
CA LEU A 81 -3.27 3.26 6.84
C LEU A 81 -4.00 2.46 5.77
N PHE A 82 -4.70 3.16 4.90
CA PHE A 82 -5.33 2.60 3.72
C PHE A 82 -4.67 3.16 2.46
N ALA A 83 -4.48 2.31 1.46
CA ALA A 83 -3.97 2.69 0.16
C ALA A 83 -5.01 2.46 -0.93
N GLN A 84 -5.01 3.34 -1.93
CA GLN A 84 -5.65 3.12 -3.21
C GLN A 84 -4.57 2.92 -4.27
N ILE A 85 -4.72 1.92 -5.11
CA ILE A 85 -3.79 1.61 -6.19
C ILE A 85 -4.47 1.61 -7.55
N GLU A 86 -3.65 1.76 -8.58
CA GLU A 86 -3.96 1.44 -9.97
C GLU A 86 -3.22 0.15 -10.33
N PRO A 87 -3.85 -1.02 -10.20
CA PRO A 87 -3.25 -2.30 -10.57
C PRO A 87 -3.22 -2.45 -12.08
N THR A 88 -2.14 -3.04 -12.58
CA THR A 88 -2.03 -3.47 -13.98
C THR A 88 -2.99 -4.62 -14.28
N PRO A 89 -3.36 -4.83 -15.56
CA PRO A 89 -4.17 -6.00 -15.95
C PRO A 89 -3.54 -7.34 -15.52
N ALA A 90 -2.20 -7.42 -15.49
CA ALA A 90 -1.47 -8.60 -15.05
C ALA A 90 -1.68 -8.89 -13.55
N LEU A 91 -1.69 -7.85 -12.70
CA LEU A 91 -2.00 -8.00 -11.27
C LEU A 91 -3.44 -8.45 -11.04
N ILE A 92 -4.38 -7.93 -11.85
CA ILE A 92 -5.79 -8.32 -11.77
C ILE A 92 -5.96 -9.79 -12.17
N ALA A 93 -5.26 -10.25 -13.22
CA ALA A 93 -5.30 -11.65 -13.64
C ALA A 93 -4.76 -12.57 -12.54
N MET A 94 -3.60 -12.25 -11.96
CA MET A 94 -2.95 -13.03 -10.90
C MET A 94 -3.79 -13.19 -9.62
N ASN A 95 -4.70 -12.26 -9.31
CA ASN A 95 -5.59 -12.36 -8.15
C ASN A 95 -6.90 -13.15 -8.42
N LYS A 96 -7.11 -13.66 -9.64
CA LYS A 96 -8.29 -14.46 -10.00
C LYS A 96 -8.03 -15.96 -10.04
N ASP A 97 -6.75 -16.35 -10.02
CA ASP A 97 -6.31 -17.74 -9.94
C ASP A 97 -6.41 -18.25 -8.50
#